data_AF-A0A955VFY7-F1
#
_entry.id   AF-A0A955VFY7-F1
#
_cell.length_a   1.000
_cell.length_b   1.000
_cell.length_c   1.000
_cell.angle_alpha   90.00
_cell.angle_beta   90.00
_cell.angle_gamma   90.00
#
_symmetry.space_group_name_H-M   'P 1'
#
loop_
_entity.id
_entity.type
_entity.pdbx_description
1 polymer ?
#
loop_
_entity_poly.entity_id
_entity_poly.type
_entity_poly.pdbx_seq_one_letter_code
_entity_poly.pdbx_strand_id
1 'polypeptide(L)'
;FGTDTIKTFEWYRGYMEKLLDQLIASGVIPVVMAIPPYKKTPLLDSWAHTLNAMVRGFAEQRQIPFVDFHTPMLSLPGFGLAPDQIHPNIYYPDASSGGCYFTTKGLEYGFNLRNLLTLEAFDRVRRAMFEPETTLDPTPPPLPDGDGSIEKPFVIDGFPYSDRRNTALSPHRVLASYSGCNATQDESGPEYVYRFELNRKTRIRAIVLDGDGGSVDVDLHLLAGAPTEAACLERNDKTINAELDSGVYYLVLDTYVSGGTELPGEYLLVIHRCLDDDDYCL
;
A
#
# COMPACT_ATOMS: atom_id res chain seq x y z
N PHE A 1 -5.36 6.94 12.87
CA PHE A 1 -4.39 7.89 12.30
C PHE A 1 -4.88 8.28 10.91
N GLY A 2 -4.86 9.56 10.57
CA GLY A 2 -5.51 10.11 9.38
C GLY A 2 -4.63 11.10 8.62
N THR A 3 -5.14 11.59 7.49
CA THR A 3 -4.47 12.54 6.58
C THR A 3 -4.09 13.87 7.23
N ASP A 4 -4.69 14.23 8.36
CA ASP A 4 -4.54 15.50 9.08
C ASP A 4 -3.35 15.55 10.05
N THR A 5 -2.73 14.40 10.34
CA THR A 5 -1.70 14.26 11.38
C THR A 5 -0.37 13.72 10.87
N ILE A 6 -0.34 13.25 9.63
CA ILE A 6 0.83 12.60 9.03
C ILE A 6 1.83 13.66 8.56
N LYS A 7 3.09 13.46 8.95
CA LYS A 7 4.20 14.36 8.60
C LYS A 7 4.99 13.85 7.41
N THR A 8 5.31 12.56 7.40
CA THR A 8 5.96 11.82 6.30
C THR A 8 5.46 10.37 6.29
N PHE A 9 5.73 9.60 5.23
CA PHE A 9 5.33 8.20 5.14
C PHE A 9 6.11 7.31 6.11
N GLU A 10 7.39 7.58 6.34
CA GLU A 10 8.24 6.89 7.32
C GLU A 10 7.75 7.17 8.74
N TRP A 11 7.41 8.42 9.04
CA TRP A 11 6.80 8.77 10.32
C TRP A 11 5.50 7.99 10.53
N TYR A 12 4.66 7.90 9.48
CA TYR A 12 3.42 7.13 9.57
C TYR A 12 3.69 5.63 9.78
N ARG A 13 4.60 5.02 9.01
CA ARG A 13 5.03 3.62 9.19
C ARG A 13 5.49 3.38 10.62
N GLY A 14 6.50 4.09 11.10
CA GLY A 14 7.14 3.81 12.39
C GLY A 14 6.16 3.83 13.57
N TYR A 15 5.20 4.76 13.58
CA TYR A 15 4.17 4.79 14.63
C TYR A 15 3.09 3.73 14.45
N MET A 16 2.64 3.52 13.21
CA MET A 16 1.51 2.63 12.93
C MET A 16 1.93 1.16 13.10
N GLU A 17 3.12 0.79 12.63
CA GLU A 17 3.72 -0.51 12.87
C GLU A 17 3.92 -0.80 14.36
N LYS A 18 4.54 0.14 15.09
CA LYS A 18 4.74 0.01 16.53
C LYS A 18 3.42 -0.20 17.28
N LEU A 19 2.36 0.52 16.91
CA LEU A 19 1.04 0.34 17.51
C LEU A 19 0.49 -1.07 17.23
N LEU A 20 0.54 -1.52 15.97
CA LEU A 20 0.04 -2.85 15.62
C LEU A 20 0.80 -3.96 16.33
N ASP A 21 2.13 -3.86 16.39
CA ASP A 21 2.97 -4.84 17.06
C ASP A 21 2.67 -4.91 18.57
N GLN A 22 2.44 -3.76 19.20
CA GLN A 22 2.02 -3.71 20.61
C GLN A 22 0.65 -4.34 20.85
N LEU A 23 -0.32 -4.11 19.96
CA LEU A 23 -1.65 -4.71 20.04
C LEU A 23 -1.56 -6.23 19.88
N ILE A 24 -0.87 -6.71 18.84
CA ILE A 24 -0.67 -8.12 18.55
C ILE A 24 0.04 -8.83 19.71
N ALA A 25 1.13 -8.25 20.22
CA ALA A 25 1.86 -8.79 21.36
C ALA A 25 1.02 -8.85 22.64
N SER A 26 -0.03 -8.01 22.75
CA SER A 26 -0.99 -8.01 23.86
C SER A 26 -2.15 -8.99 23.66
N GLY A 27 -2.14 -9.81 22.60
CA GLY A 27 -3.20 -10.76 22.28
C GLY A 27 -4.45 -10.12 21.65
N VAL A 28 -4.35 -8.88 21.18
CA VAL A 28 -5.43 -8.21 20.44
C VAL A 28 -5.29 -8.55 18.95
N ILE A 29 -6.40 -8.87 18.29
CA ILE A 29 -6.48 -8.97 16.82
C ILE A 29 -6.86 -7.57 16.30
N PRO A 30 -5.92 -6.79 15.73
CA PRO A 30 -6.25 -5.47 15.21
C PRO A 30 -7.06 -5.62 13.92
N VAL A 31 -8.12 -4.83 13.77
CA VAL A 31 -8.84 -4.68 12.50
C VAL A 31 -8.54 -3.28 11.98
N VAL A 32 -7.79 -3.20 10.88
CA VAL A 32 -7.42 -1.92 10.27
C VAL A 32 -8.38 -1.59 9.13
N MET A 33 -8.62 -0.31 8.91
CA MET A 33 -9.63 0.18 7.98
C MET A 33 -9.04 1.27 7.11
N ALA A 34 -9.37 1.23 5.82
CA ALA A 34 -9.10 2.33 4.91
C ALA A 34 -9.77 3.63 5.39
N ILE A 35 -9.09 4.75 5.23
CA ILE A 35 -9.60 6.11 5.47
C ILE A 35 -10.61 6.45 4.36
N PRO A 36 -11.72 7.15 4.67
CA PRO A 36 -12.67 7.59 3.65
C PRO A 36 -12.04 8.52 2.59
N PRO A 37 -12.71 8.76 1.45
CA PRO A 37 -12.30 9.82 0.53
C PRO A 37 -12.19 11.17 1.23
N TYR A 38 -11.24 12.01 0.81
CA TYR A 38 -10.99 13.31 1.42
C TYR A 38 -11.12 14.39 0.34
N LYS A 39 -12.33 14.88 0.12
CA LYS A 39 -12.64 15.70 -1.07
C LYS A 39 -12.45 17.20 -0.89
N LYS A 40 -12.03 17.66 0.30
CA LYS A 40 -11.81 19.09 0.56
C LYS A 40 -10.66 19.70 -0.28
N THR A 41 -9.59 18.96 -0.55
CA THR A 41 -8.50 19.38 -1.46
C THR A 41 -7.94 18.19 -2.23
N PRO A 42 -7.50 18.36 -3.50
CA PRO A 42 -6.90 17.27 -4.28
C PRO A 42 -5.68 16.63 -3.62
N LEU A 43 -4.82 17.43 -2.99
CA LEU A 43 -3.63 16.95 -2.25
C LEU A 43 -4.01 15.94 -1.15
N LEU A 44 -5.01 16.26 -0.32
CA LEU A 44 -5.37 15.41 0.80
C LEU A 44 -6.15 14.17 0.35
N ASP A 45 -6.86 14.26 -0.78
CA ASP A 45 -7.46 13.10 -1.43
C ASP A 45 -6.38 12.13 -1.93
N SER A 46 -5.37 12.63 -2.66
CA SER A 46 -4.19 11.83 -3.07
C SER A 46 -3.51 11.14 -1.88
N TRP A 47 -3.37 11.85 -0.77
CA TRP A 47 -2.82 11.28 0.45
C TRP A 47 -3.71 10.17 1.00
N ALA A 48 -5.03 10.32 1.00
CA ALA A 48 -5.93 9.24 1.41
C ALA A 48 -5.72 7.98 0.57
N HIS A 49 -5.55 8.12 -0.76
CA HIS A 49 -5.24 6.99 -1.65
C HIS A 49 -3.91 6.31 -1.30
N THR A 50 -2.85 7.10 -1.11
CA THR A 50 -1.51 6.59 -0.78
C THR A 50 -1.50 5.88 0.57
N LEU A 51 -2.10 6.50 1.58
CA LEU A 51 -2.19 5.96 2.93
C LEU A 51 -3.03 4.69 2.99
N ASN A 52 -4.11 4.60 2.21
CA ASN A 52 -4.89 3.38 2.14
C ASN A 52 -4.11 2.21 1.54
N ALA A 53 -3.27 2.47 0.54
CA ALA A 53 -2.35 1.47 0.02
C ALA A 53 -1.33 1.02 1.09
N MET A 54 -0.82 1.96 1.90
CA MET A 54 0.07 1.63 3.04
C MET A 54 -0.66 0.84 4.14
N VAL A 55 -1.88 1.22 4.53
CA VAL A 55 -2.66 0.49 5.55
C VAL A 55 -2.94 -0.94 5.11
N ARG A 56 -3.25 -1.15 3.82
CA ARG A 56 -3.37 -2.49 3.24
C ARG A 56 -2.06 -3.26 3.37
N GLY A 57 -0.93 -2.64 3.02
CA GLY A 57 0.39 -3.24 3.17
C GLY A 57 0.73 -3.61 4.62
N PHE A 58 0.42 -2.75 5.59
CA PHE A 58 0.61 -3.06 7.02
C PHE A 58 -0.26 -4.24 7.47
N ALA A 59 -1.49 -4.34 6.95
CA ALA A 59 -2.39 -5.44 7.25
C ALA A 59 -1.86 -6.77 6.70
N GLU A 60 -1.42 -6.76 5.44
CA GLU A 60 -0.82 -7.92 4.77
C GLU A 60 0.46 -8.37 5.48
N GLN A 61 1.35 -7.43 5.82
CA GLN A 61 2.60 -7.70 6.54
C GLN A 61 2.39 -8.45 7.85
N ARG A 62 1.33 -8.12 8.58
CA ARG A 62 1.01 -8.71 9.89
C ARG A 62 -0.03 -9.82 9.83
N GLN A 63 -0.55 -10.12 8.63
CA GLN A 63 -1.65 -11.07 8.42
C GLN A 63 -2.86 -10.75 9.32
N ILE A 64 -3.20 -9.47 9.41
CA ILE A 64 -4.34 -8.97 10.21
C ILE A 64 -5.50 -8.52 9.31
N PRO A 65 -6.75 -8.53 9.81
CA PRO A 65 -7.91 -8.10 9.04
C PRO A 65 -7.81 -6.65 8.54
N PHE A 66 -8.11 -6.45 7.26
CA PHE A 66 -8.27 -5.16 6.61
C PHE A 66 -9.71 -4.95 6.14
N VAL A 67 -10.25 -3.74 6.33
CA VAL A 67 -11.57 -3.32 5.87
C VAL A 67 -11.42 -2.20 4.84
N ASP A 68 -11.76 -2.49 3.59
CA ASP A 68 -11.82 -1.46 2.56
C ASP A 68 -13.11 -0.63 2.69
N PHE A 69 -13.01 0.44 3.47
CA PHE A 69 -14.07 1.44 3.61
C PHE A 69 -14.05 2.48 2.47
N HIS A 70 -12.88 2.72 1.87
CA HIS A 70 -12.69 3.79 0.89
C HIS A 70 -13.39 3.47 -0.43
N THR A 71 -13.11 2.29 -1.02
CA THR A 71 -13.62 1.94 -2.35
C THR A 71 -15.14 1.96 -2.43
N PRO A 72 -15.88 1.36 -1.46
CA PRO A 72 -17.34 1.42 -1.46
C PRO A 72 -17.89 2.86 -1.39
N MET A 73 -17.23 3.75 -0.64
CA MET A 73 -17.66 5.15 -0.52
C MET A 73 -17.57 5.94 -1.83
N LEU A 74 -16.64 5.60 -2.73
CA LEU A 74 -16.47 6.31 -4.00
C LEU A 74 -17.73 6.30 -4.87
N SER A 75 -18.61 5.31 -4.67
CA SER A 75 -19.87 5.14 -5.42
C SER A 75 -21.09 5.82 -4.76
N LEU A 76 -20.96 6.29 -3.51
CA LEU A 76 -22.07 6.86 -2.77
C LEU A 76 -22.41 8.28 -3.24
N PRO A 77 -23.68 8.73 -3.09
CA PRO A 77 -24.04 10.12 -3.29
C PRO A 77 -23.13 11.06 -2.47
N GLY A 78 -22.49 12.02 -3.14
CA GLY A 78 -21.53 12.92 -2.50
C GLY A 78 -20.37 12.20 -1.82
N PHE A 79 -20.00 11.01 -2.33
CA PHE A 79 -18.98 10.11 -1.75
C PHE A 79 -19.31 9.64 -0.33
N GLY A 80 -20.57 9.76 0.11
CA GLY A 80 -20.96 9.46 1.50
C GLY A 80 -20.38 10.46 2.51
N LEU A 81 -20.00 11.67 2.07
CA LEU A 81 -19.43 12.71 2.91
C LEU A 81 -20.47 13.76 3.33
N ALA A 82 -20.19 14.41 4.46
CA ALA A 82 -20.88 15.59 4.94
C ALA A 82 -20.49 16.83 4.09
N PRO A 83 -21.19 17.97 4.25
CA PRO A 83 -20.89 19.18 3.48
C PRO A 83 -19.46 19.71 3.64
N ASP A 84 -18.73 19.30 4.68
CA ASP A 84 -17.33 19.66 4.89
C ASP A 84 -16.34 18.88 4.01
N GLN A 85 -16.82 17.89 3.25
CA GLN A 85 -16.05 17.06 2.33
C GLN A 85 -14.91 16.26 2.99
N ILE A 86 -15.01 16.01 4.30
CA ILE A 86 -14.04 15.25 5.09
C ILE A 86 -14.74 14.12 5.84
N HIS A 87 -15.79 14.45 6.59
CA HIS A 87 -16.40 13.49 7.50
C HIS A 87 -17.47 12.68 6.78
N PRO A 88 -17.58 11.37 7.03
CA PRO A 88 -18.73 10.60 6.57
C PRO A 88 -20.05 11.23 7.03
N ASN A 89 -21.07 11.25 6.18
CA ASN A 89 -22.42 11.66 6.56
C ASN A 89 -23.16 10.50 7.26
N ILE A 90 -24.32 10.81 7.86
CA ILE A 90 -25.15 9.84 8.58
C ILE A 90 -26.59 9.93 8.10
N TYR A 91 -27.28 8.79 8.06
CA TYR A 91 -28.70 8.75 7.71
C TYR A 91 -29.58 9.26 8.88
N TYR A 92 -30.60 10.06 8.53
CA TYR A 92 -31.56 10.63 9.47
C TYR A 92 -33.00 10.17 9.13
N PRO A 93 -33.42 8.95 9.52
CA PRO A 93 -34.83 8.61 9.47
C PRO A 93 -35.59 9.40 10.55
N ASP A 94 -36.70 10.03 10.15
CA ASP A 94 -37.62 10.71 11.06
C ASP A 94 -36.94 11.69 12.05
N ALA A 95 -36.00 12.48 11.53
CA ALA A 95 -35.20 13.48 12.26
C ALA A 95 -34.30 12.94 13.39
N SER A 96 -34.14 11.62 13.52
CA SER A 96 -33.19 10.99 14.44
C SER A 96 -31.99 10.47 13.64
N SER A 97 -30.76 10.76 14.07
CA SER A 97 -29.59 10.16 13.41
C SER A 97 -29.46 8.68 13.75
N GLY A 98 -29.02 7.86 12.81
CA GLY A 98 -28.60 6.50 13.12
C GLY A 98 -27.62 5.89 12.13
N GLY A 99 -26.44 5.55 12.62
CA GLY A 99 -25.39 4.91 11.84
C GLY A 99 -25.58 3.40 11.69
N CYS A 100 -26.67 2.82 12.22
CA CYS A 100 -26.95 1.39 12.16
C CYS A 100 -28.23 1.06 11.38
N TYR A 101 -28.73 2.02 10.60
CA TYR A 101 -29.81 1.75 9.63
C TYR A 101 -29.18 1.17 8.36
N PHE A 102 -29.22 -0.15 8.21
CA PHE A 102 -28.67 -0.89 7.06
C PHE A 102 -29.71 -1.18 5.98
N THR A 103 -30.68 -0.27 5.81
CA THR A 103 -31.62 -0.32 4.69
C THR A 103 -30.93 0.17 3.41
N THR A 104 -31.51 -0.09 2.24
CA THR A 104 -31.00 0.45 0.97
C THR A 104 -30.76 1.95 1.03
N LYS A 105 -31.67 2.71 1.66
CA LYS A 105 -31.52 4.16 1.82
C LYS A 105 -30.44 4.54 2.84
N GLY A 106 -30.35 3.81 3.95
CA GLY A 106 -29.33 4.06 4.97
C GLY A 106 -27.91 3.81 4.44
N LEU A 107 -27.72 2.80 3.59
CA LEU A 107 -26.43 2.47 3.00
C LEU A 107 -25.94 3.44 1.91
N GLU A 108 -26.74 4.46 1.56
CA GLU A 108 -26.26 5.61 0.78
C GLU A 108 -25.39 6.58 1.61
N TYR A 109 -25.25 6.36 2.93
CA TYR A 109 -24.56 7.25 3.86
C TYR A 109 -23.27 6.62 4.43
N GLY A 110 -22.24 7.46 4.59
CA GLY A 110 -20.89 6.99 4.90
C GLY A 110 -20.75 6.31 6.27
N PHE A 111 -21.31 6.86 7.35
CA PHE A 111 -21.26 6.23 8.67
C PHE A 111 -22.06 4.92 8.73
N ASN A 112 -23.17 4.85 8.00
CA ASN A 112 -23.99 3.64 7.92
C ASN A 112 -23.22 2.52 7.22
N LEU A 113 -22.59 2.83 6.09
CA LEU A 113 -21.75 1.89 5.36
C LEU A 113 -20.54 1.45 6.19
N ARG A 114 -19.83 2.39 6.83
CA ARG A 114 -18.71 2.09 7.74
C ARG A 114 -19.08 1.06 8.80
N ASN A 115 -20.22 1.29 9.46
CA ASN A 115 -20.64 0.44 10.57
C ASN A 115 -21.05 -0.96 10.08
N LEU A 116 -21.71 -1.07 8.92
CA LEU A 116 -22.00 -2.37 8.32
C LEU A 116 -20.71 -3.14 8.03
N LEU A 117 -19.78 -2.53 7.29
CA LEU A 117 -18.49 -3.16 6.94
C LEU A 117 -17.69 -3.58 8.19
N THR A 118 -17.73 -2.77 9.25
CA THR A 118 -17.07 -3.09 10.53
C THR A 118 -17.71 -4.30 11.20
N LEU A 119 -19.04 -4.38 11.23
CA LEU A 119 -19.75 -5.52 11.82
C LEU A 119 -19.52 -6.81 11.02
N GLU A 120 -19.52 -6.73 9.69
CA GLU A 120 -19.19 -7.85 8.80
C GLU A 120 -17.76 -8.34 9.01
N ALA A 121 -16.80 -7.42 9.16
CA ALA A 121 -15.41 -7.78 9.46
C ALA A 121 -15.29 -8.45 10.84
N PHE A 122 -15.99 -7.96 11.86
CA PHE A 122 -16.00 -8.60 13.18
C PHE A 122 -16.64 -9.98 13.18
N ASP A 123 -17.72 -10.18 12.41
CA ASP A 123 -18.29 -11.52 12.26
C ASP A 123 -17.32 -12.48 11.54
N ARG A 124 -16.59 -12.01 10.52
CA ARG A 124 -15.53 -12.81 9.88
C ARG A 124 -14.43 -13.19 10.87
N VAL A 125 -13.93 -12.25 11.67
CA VAL A 125 -12.93 -12.54 12.72
C VAL A 125 -13.48 -13.54 13.75
N ARG A 126 -14.72 -13.34 14.20
CA ARG A 126 -15.39 -14.24 15.15
C ARG A 126 -15.49 -15.66 14.59
N ARG A 127 -15.92 -15.83 13.34
CA ARG A 127 -16.00 -17.15 12.69
C ARG A 127 -14.62 -17.79 12.52
N ALA A 128 -13.62 -17.03 12.08
CA ALA A 128 -12.25 -17.54 11.95
C ALA A 128 -11.69 -18.07 13.29
N MET A 129 -12.02 -17.41 14.40
CA MET A 129 -11.53 -17.77 15.74
C MET A 129 -12.32 -18.91 16.40
N PHE A 130 -13.63 -18.93 16.23
CA PHE A 130 -14.52 -19.82 16.99
C PHE A 130 -15.23 -20.88 16.15
N GLU A 131 -15.13 -20.82 14.83
CA GLU A 131 -15.75 -21.74 13.87
C GLU A 131 -14.74 -22.16 12.77
N PRO A 132 -13.59 -22.75 13.12
CA PRO A 132 -12.46 -22.94 12.20
C PRO A 132 -12.75 -23.87 11.01
N GLU A 133 -13.78 -24.71 11.10
CA GLU A 133 -14.25 -25.55 9.98
C GLU A 133 -14.94 -24.73 8.87
N THR A 134 -15.25 -23.46 9.12
CA THR A 134 -15.87 -22.57 8.14
C THR A 134 -14.81 -21.99 7.22
N THR A 135 -14.79 -22.41 5.96
CA THR A 135 -14.01 -21.73 4.92
C THR A 135 -14.64 -20.36 4.62
N LEU A 136 -14.00 -19.28 5.09
CA LEU A 136 -14.47 -17.90 4.85
C LEU A 136 -14.09 -17.38 3.45
N ASP A 137 -13.00 -17.90 2.89
CA ASP A 137 -12.49 -17.56 1.56
C ASP A 137 -12.22 -18.86 0.78
N PRO A 138 -13.18 -19.35 -0.01
CA PRO A 138 -13.05 -20.64 -0.70
C PRO A 138 -11.96 -20.65 -1.77
N THR A 139 -11.56 -19.46 -2.23
CA THR A 139 -10.47 -19.26 -3.19
C THR A 139 -9.57 -18.16 -2.64
N PRO A 140 -8.55 -18.49 -1.83
CA PRO A 140 -7.59 -17.48 -1.39
C PRO A 140 -6.86 -16.89 -2.60
N PRO A 141 -6.44 -15.62 -2.54
CA PRO A 141 -5.58 -15.05 -3.57
C PRO A 141 -4.32 -15.91 -3.72
N PRO A 142 -3.83 -16.15 -4.95
CA PRO A 142 -2.57 -16.84 -5.14
C PRO A 142 -1.43 -16.03 -4.50
N LEU A 143 -0.41 -16.73 -4.00
CA LEU A 143 0.83 -16.06 -3.61
C LEU A 143 1.48 -15.42 -4.85
N PRO A 144 2.21 -14.29 -4.70
CA PRO A 144 2.95 -13.70 -5.80
C PRO A 144 3.85 -14.74 -6.47
N ASP A 145 3.67 -14.95 -7.77
CA ASP A 145 4.54 -15.85 -8.57
C ASP A 145 5.87 -15.14 -8.84
N GLY A 146 6.96 -15.90 -8.79
CA GLY A 146 8.33 -15.40 -8.92
C GLY A 146 9.27 -15.94 -7.84
N ASP A 147 10.58 -15.76 -8.05
CA ASP A 147 11.59 -15.86 -6.99
C ASP A 147 12.32 -14.51 -6.77
N GLY A 148 11.90 -13.47 -7.50
CA GLY A 148 12.45 -12.12 -7.40
C GLY A 148 13.77 -11.93 -8.14
N SER A 149 14.19 -12.88 -8.97
CA SER A 149 15.29 -12.70 -9.93
C SER A 149 14.85 -11.87 -11.14
N ILE A 150 15.82 -11.49 -11.98
CA ILE A 150 15.56 -10.92 -13.31
C ILE A 150 14.80 -11.92 -14.20
N GLU A 151 15.16 -13.21 -14.13
CA GLU A 151 14.56 -14.27 -14.95
C GLU A 151 13.13 -14.61 -14.51
N LYS A 152 12.86 -14.54 -13.20
CA LYS A 152 11.56 -14.86 -12.61
C LYS A 152 11.13 -13.81 -11.56
N PRO A 153 10.86 -12.57 -11.99
CA PRO A 153 10.50 -11.48 -11.10
C PRO A 153 9.15 -11.74 -10.42
N PHE A 154 8.91 -11.11 -9.29
CA PHE A 154 7.59 -11.10 -8.67
C PHE A 154 6.59 -10.34 -9.54
N VAL A 155 5.44 -10.94 -9.83
CA VAL A 155 4.42 -10.31 -10.68
C VAL A 155 3.50 -9.41 -9.85
N ILE A 156 3.43 -8.14 -10.23
CA ILE A 156 2.39 -7.20 -9.79
C ILE A 156 1.25 -7.26 -10.81
N ASP A 157 0.16 -7.93 -10.45
CA ASP A 157 -0.97 -8.24 -11.33
C ASP A 157 -2.12 -7.22 -11.22
N GLY A 158 -2.03 -6.27 -10.30
CA GLY A 158 -3.04 -5.25 -10.06
C GLY A 158 -2.53 -4.07 -9.23
N PHE A 159 -3.35 -3.02 -9.15
CA PHE A 159 -3.08 -1.84 -8.31
C PHE A 159 -4.31 -1.54 -7.44
N PRO A 160 -4.14 -1.10 -6.18
CA PRO A 160 -2.85 -0.99 -5.47
C PRO A 160 -2.25 -2.37 -5.19
N TYR A 161 -0.93 -2.43 -5.07
CA TYR A 161 -0.17 -3.62 -4.70
C TYR A 161 0.75 -3.27 -3.54
N SER A 162 0.92 -4.24 -2.64
CA SER A 162 1.89 -4.16 -1.56
C SER A 162 2.57 -5.51 -1.39
N ASP A 163 3.83 -5.47 -0.99
CA ASP A 163 4.59 -6.68 -0.69
C ASP A 163 5.63 -6.40 0.39
N ARG A 164 5.80 -7.37 1.28
CA ARG A 164 6.79 -7.31 2.34
C ARG A 164 7.81 -8.40 2.14
N ARG A 165 9.08 -8.03 2.06
CA ARG A 165 10.19 -8.98 2.02
C ARG A 165 11.37 -8.45 2.83
N ASN A 166 12.45 -9.23 2.80
CA ASN A 166 13.71 -8.90 3.43
C ASN A 166 14.84 -9.16 2.44
N THR A 167 15.54 -8.11 2.00
CA THR A 167 16.66 -8.26 1.05
C THR A 167 17.80 -9.09 1.63
N ALA A 168 17.95 -9.17 2.95
CA ALA A 168 18.93 -10.06 3.59
C ALA A 168 18.68 -11.56 3.30
N LEU A 169 17.47 -11.90 2.84
CA LEU A 169 17.09 -13.26 2.43
C LEU A 169 17.17 -13.47 0.92
N SER A 170 17.47 -12.43 0.13
CA SER A 170 17.59 -12.56 -1.32
C SER A 170 18.89 -13.27 -1.69
N PRO A 171 18.85 -14.29 -2.57
CA PRO A 171 20.05 -14.87 -3.15
C PRO A 171 20.56 -14.12 -4.38
N HIS A 172 19.82 -13.12 -4.87
CA HIS A 172 20.10 -12.40 -6.13
C HIS A 172 20.96 -11.17 -5.85
N ARG A 173 21.97 -10.95 -6.72
CA ARG A 173 23.04 -9.93 -6.62
C ARG A 173 23.58 -9.59 -8.01
N VAL A 174 22.71 -9.10 -8.89
CA VAL A 174 22.98 -8.96 -10.34
C VAL A 174 23.10 -7.50 -10.76
N LEU A 175 22.33 -6.60 -10.15
CA LEU A 175 22.37 -5.16 -10.40
C LEU A 175 23.19 -4.47 -9.30
N ALA A 176 23.92 -3.39 -9.64
CA ALA A 176 24.81 -2.73 -8.68
C ALA A 176 24.95 -1.20 -8.85
N SER A 177 24.66 -0.65 -10.03
CA SER A 177 25.04 0.73 -10.36
C SER A 177 24.00 1.55 -11.11
N TYR A 178 22.93 0.93 -11.63
CA TYR A 178 21.80 1.61 -12.29
C TYR A 178 22.20 2.75 -13.26
N SER A 179 23.19 2.48 -14.12
CA SER A 179 23.82 3.45 -15.01
C SER A 179 22.87 4.25 -15.91
N GLY A 180 21.69 3.73 -16.25
CA GLY A 180 20.65 4.47 -17.00
C GLY A 180 20.20 5.75 -16.30
N CYS A 181 20.26 5.75 -14.97
CA CYS A 181 19.95 6.90 -14.12
C CYS A 181 21.18 7.74 -13.76
N ASN A 182 22.36 7.44 -14.33
CA ASN A 182 23.66 8.02 -13.93
C ASN A 182 23.92 7.92 -12.41
N ALA A 183 23.47 6.82 -11.81
CA ALA A 183 23.70 6.53 -10.41
C ALA A 183 25.19 6.32 -10.12
N THR A 184 25.63 6.77 -8.96
CA THR A 184 27.03 6.65 -8.49
C THR A 184 27.15 5.95 -7.15
N GLN A 185 26.02 5.72 -6.49
CA GLN A 185 25.94 5.01 -5.23
C GLN A 185 26.13 3.50 -5.49
N ASP A 186 26.57 2.79 -4.47
CA ASP A 186 26.87 1.36 -4.54
C ASP A 186 25.63 0.57 -4.11
N GLU A 187 24.99 -0.09 -5.07
CA GLU A 187 23.82 -0.96 -4.87
C GLU A 187 24.20 -2.43 -5.06
N SER A 188 25.46 -2.81 -4.81
CA SER A 188 25.91 -4.21 -5.03
C SER A 188 25.41 -5.23 -3.99
N GLY A 189 24.48 -4.81 -3.12
CA GLY A 189 23.84 -5.66 -2.14
C GLY A 189 22.82 -6.62 -2.77
N PRO A 190 22.08 -7.38 -1.96
CA PRO A 190 21.01 -8.23 -2.49
C PRO A 190 19.78 -7.44 -2.93
N GLU A 191 19.17 -7.85 -4.04
CA GLU A 191 17.96 -7.24 -4.57
C GLU A 191 16.77 -8.21 -4.78
N TYR A 192 15.57 -7.65 -4.90
CA TYR A 192 14.41 -8.33 -5.49
C TYR A 192 13.82 -7.53 -6.64
N VAL A 193 13.45 -8.24 -7.70
CA VAL A 193 12.85 -7.69 -8.92
C VAL A 193 11.35 -7.96 -8.96
N TYR A 194 10.60 -6.93 -9.29
CA TYR A 194 9.15 -6.95 -9.51
C TYR A 194 8.85 -6.54 -10.94
N ARG A 195 7.84 -7.16 -11.57
CA ARG A 195 7.39 -6.83 -12.92
C ARG A 195 5.93 -6.39 -12.89
N PHE A 196 5.62 -5.32 -13.62
CA PHE A 196 4.25 -4.89 -13.88
C PHE A 196 4.07 -4.48 -15.35
N GLU A 197 2.82 -4.49 -15.79
CA GLU A 197 2.46 -4.11 -17.16
C GLU A 197 1.35 -3.07 -17.17
N LEU A 198 1.52 -2.05 -18.00
CA LEU A 198 0.58 -0.97 -18.20
C LEU A 198 0.00 -1.06 -19.62
N ASN A 199 -1.32 -1.11 -19.72
CA ASN A 199 -2.02 -1.18 -21.01
C ASN A 199 -2.36 0.21 -21.60
N ARG A 200 -2.03 1.27 -20.86
CA ARG A 200 -2.24 2.67 -21.24
C ARG A 200 -1.32 3.56 -20.44
N LYS A 201 -1.16 4.80 -20.89
CA LYS A 201 -0.45 5.83 -20.14
C LYS A 201 -1.03 5.98 -18.72
N THR A 202 -0.19 5.85 -17.71
CA THR A 202 -0.61 5.77 -16.31
C THR A 202 0.41 6.47 -15.41
N ARG A 203 -0.08 7.30 -14.48
CA ARG A 203 0.73 7.84 -13.39
C ARG A 203 0.76 6.85 -12.23
N ILE A 204 1.95 6.56 -11.73
CA ILE A 204 2.17 5.63 -10.63
C ILE A 204 2.99 6.31 -9.53
N ARG A 205 2.71 5.90 -8.28
CA ARG A 205 3.54 6.18 -7.12
C ARG A 205 3.97 4.83 -6.54
N ALA A 206 5.28 4.64 -6.48
CA ALA A 206 5.92 3.49 -5.84
C ALA A 206 6.71 3.98 -4.63
N ILE A 207 6.53 3.31 -3.50
CA ILE A 207 7.10 3.67 -2.20
C ILE A 207 7.76 2.44 -1.63
N VAL A 208 9.01 2.57 -1.17
CA VAL A 208 9.67 1.60 -0.31
C VAL A 208 9.73 2.18 1.10
N LEU A 209 9.31 1.39 2.08
CA LEU A 209 9.41 1.73 3.48
C LEU A 209 10.27 0.66 4.16
N ASP A 210 11.46 1.03 4.57
CA ASP A 210 12.47 0.17 5.17
C ASP A 210 12.77 0.58 6.62
N GLY A 211 13.60 -0.20 7.31
CA GLY A 211 13.81 -0.14 8.76
C GLY A 211 14.23 1.23 9.32
N ASP A 212 13.97 1.42 10.62
CA ASP A 212 14.38 2.64 11.33
C ASP A 212 15.82 2.54 11.86
N GLY A 213 16.59 3.63 11.80
CA GLY A 213 17.87 3.75 12.50
C GLY A 213 19.12 3.50 11.66
N GLY A 214 19.01 3.43 10.33
CA GLY A 214 20.14 3.43 9.40
C GLY A 214 20.91 2.10 9.30
N SER A 215 20.37 1.01 9.85
CA SER A 215 20.90 -0.34 9.70
C SER A 215 20.30 -1.11 8.52
N VAL A 216 19.26 -0.56 7.91
CA VAL A 216 18.59 -1.05 6.70
C VAL A 216 18.45 0.14 5.76
N ASP A 217 18.82 -0.05 4.50
CA ASP A 217 18.68 0.96 3.45
C ASP A 217 18.41 0.23 2.13
N VAL A 218 17.14 0.21 1.74
CA VAL A 218 16.65 -0.47 0.54
C VAL A 218 16.15 0.60 -0.43
N ASP A 219 16.86 0.74 -1.55
CA ASP A 219 16.60 1.74 -2.57
C ASP A 219 15.67 1.21 -3.65
N LEU A 220 14.84 2.10 -4.19
CA LEU A 220 13.86 1.80 -5.21
C LEU A 220 14.35 2.26 -6.59
N HIS A 221 14.28 1.35 -7.56
CA HIS A 221 14.71 1.60 -8.93
C HIS A 221 13.61 1.22 -9.92
N LEU A 222 13.25 2.13 -10.82
CA LEU A 222 12.27 1.90 -11.89
C LEU A 222 12.99 1.68 -13.22
N LEU A 223 12.75 0.54 -13.85
CA LEU A 223 13.35 0.15 -15.13
C LEU A 223 12.26 -0.09 -16.18
N ALA A 224 12.61 0.08 -17.46
CA ALA A 224 11.73 -0.24 -18.58
C ALA A 224 12.41 -1.15 -19.61
N GLY A 225 11.64 -2.08 -20.20
CA GLY A 225 12.19 -3.06 -21.14
C GLY A 225 12.91 -4.20 -20.40
N ALA A 226 14.10 -4.61 -20.85
CA ALA A 226 14.85 -5.65 -20.13
C ALA A 226 15.47 -5.07 -18.85
N PRO A 227 15.30 -5.69 -17.66
CA PRO A 227 15.79 -5.15 -16.39
C PRO A 227 17.31 -5.25 -16.30
N THR A 228 17.97 -4.23 -16.83
CA THR A 228 19.44 -4.05 -16.81
C THR A 228 19.76 -2.70 -16.20
N GLU A 229 20.97 -2.51 -15.68
CA GLU A 229 21.36 -1.24 -15.06
C GLU A 229 21.17 -0.03 -16.00
N ALA A 230 21.44 -0.21 -17.29
CA ALA A 230 21.28 0.82 -18.32
C ALA A 230 19.80 1.15 -18.63
N ALA A 231 18.86 0.29 -18.24
CA ALA A 231 17.43 0.46 -18.44
C ALA A 231 16.74 1.23 -17.30
N CYS A 232 17.50 1.70 -16.30
CA CYS A 232 16.99 2.55 -15.24
C CYS A 232 16.41 3.85 -15.82
N LEU A 233 15.14 4.11 -15.51
CA LEU A 233 14.43 5.35 -15.83
C LEU A 233 14.51 6.35 -14.69
N GLU A 234 14.32 5.85 -13.46
CA GLU A 234 14.31 6.67 -12.26
C GLU A 234 14.73 5.84 -11.05
N ARG A 235 15.32 6.50 -10.05
CA ARG A 235 15.64 5.89 -8.76
C ARG A 235 15.39 6.86 -7.61
N ASN A 236 15.08 6.32 -6.45
CA ASN A 236 14.93 7.06 -5.21
C ASN A 236 15.12 6.13 -4.00
N ASP A 237 15.57 6.67 -2.87
CA ASP A 237 15.73 5.91 -1.63
C ASP A 237 14.39 5.59 -0.95
N LYS A 238 13.29 6.29 -1.32
CA LYS A 238 11.98 6.13 -0.68
C LYS A 238 10.80 6.11 -1.65
N THR A 239 10.70 7.05 -2.58
CA THR A 239 9.51 7.23 -3.42
C THR A 239 9.86 7.59 -4.87
N ILE A 240 9.28 6.87 -5.81
CA ILE A 240 9.26 7.21 -7.23
C ILE A 240 7.83 7.60 -7.62
N ASN A 241 7.68 8.76 -8.25
CA ASN A 241 6.47 9.12 -8.99
C ASN A 241 6.82 9.18 -10.46
N ALA A 242 6.06 8.48 -11.31
CA ALA A 242 6.35 8.45 -12.73
C ALA A 242 5.08 8.45 -13.57
N GLU A 243 5.12 9.17 -14.69
CA GLU A 243 4.15 9.02 -15.76
C GLU A 243 4.70 8.08 -16.83
N LEU A 244 4.09 6.90 -16.96
CA LEU A 244 4.58 5.83 -17.81
C LEU A 244 3.62 5.57 -18.96
N ASP A 245 4.14 5.40 -20.17
CA ASP A 245 3.36 4.94 -21.32
C ASP A 245 2.90 3.48 -21.14
N SER A 246 2.13 2.96 -22.09
CA SER A 246 1.83 1.52 -22.10
C SER A 246 3.11 0.72 -22.33
N GLY A 247 3.35 -0.29 -21.51
CA GLY A 247 4.58 -1.08 -21.61
C GLY A 247 4.80 -2.00 -20.41
N VAL A 248 5.95 -2.66 -20.42
CA VAL A 248 6.42 -3.54 -19.34
C VAL A 248 7.51 -2.81 -18.57
N TYR A 249 7.35 -2.79 -17.25
CA TYR A 249 8.21 -2.08 -16.31
C TYR A 249 8.60 -2.98 -15.17
N TYR A 250 9.70 -2.61 -14.51
CA TYR A 250 10.23 -3.34 -13.37
C TYR A 250 10.52 -2.38 -12.23
N LEU A 251 10.22 -2.82 -11.01
CA LEU A 251 10.79 -2.22 -9.81
C LEU A 251 11.87 -3.14 -9.29
N VAL A 252 13.03 -2.59 -8.96
CA VAL A 252 14.07 -3.31 -8.23
C VAL A 252 14.23 -2.65 -6.88
N LEU A 253 14.10 -3.47 -5.84
CA LEU A 253 14.33 -3.07 -4.45
C LEU A 253 15.68 -3.65 -4.07
N ASP A 254 16.66 -2.77 -3.97
CA ASP A 254 18.08 -3.09 -3.90
C ASP A 254 18.68 -2.63 -2.58
N THR A 255 19.67 -3.35 -2.08
CA THR A 255 20.32 -3.01 -0.83
C THR A 255 21.49 -2.06 -1.08
N TYR A 256 21.39 -0.85 -0.53
CA TYR A 256 22.47 0.11 -0.57
C TYR A 256 23.68 -0.35 0.27
N VAL A 257 24.88 -0.09 -0.26
CA VAL A 257 26.17 -0.41 0.34
C VAL A 257 26.89 0.86 0.78
N SER A 258 26.91 1.09 2.08
CA SER A 258 27.56 2.27 2.68
C SER A 258 29.00 1.95 3.07
N GLY A 259 29.97 2.47 2.32
CA GLY A 259 31.39 2.30 2.61
C GLY A 259 31.84 0.83 2.65
N GLY A 260 31.28 0.00 1.77
CA GLY A 260 31.52 -1.45 1.71
C GLY A 260 30.72 -2.28 2.72
N THR A 261 29.80 -1.67 3.47
CA THR A 261 28.86 -2.38 4.36
C THR A 261 27.47 -2.36 3.75
N GLU A 262 26.96 -3.53 3.38
CA GLU A 262 25.57 -3.71 2.96
C GLU A 262 24.61 -3.38 4.10
N LEU A 263 23.50 -2.73 3.80
CA LEU A 263 22.44 -2.42 4.76
C LEU A 263 21.15 -3.20 4.44
N PRO A 264 21.16 -4.55 4.37
CA PRO A 264 20.00 -5.32 3.95
C PRO A 264 18.97 -5.41 5.07
N GLY A 265 17.71 -5.61 4.71
CA GLY A 265 16.68 -5.79 5.74
C GLY A 265 15.26 -5.85 5.21
N GLU A 266 14.32 -5.82 6.14
CA GLU A 266 12.90 -5.83 5.83
C GLU A 266 12.47 -4.51 5.19
N TYR A 267 11.61 -4.62 4.18
CA TYR A 267 10.93 -3.50 3.55
C TYR A 267 9.45 -3.82 3.31
N LEU A 268 8.65 -2.76 3.16
CA LEU A 268 7.32 -2.79 2.59
C LEU A 268 7.33 -2.00 1.28
N LEU A 269 7.09 -2.69 0.17
CA LEU A 269 6.79 -2.07 -1.13
C LEU A 269 5.31 -1.72 -1.16
N VAL A 270 4.99 -0.51 -1.60
CA VAL A 270 3.63 -0.06 -1.93
C VAL A 270 3.66 0.58 -3.30
N ILE A 271 2.81 0.14 -4.22
CA ILE A 271 2.63 0.79 -5.51
C ILE A 271 1.14 0.96 -5.82
N HIS A 272 0.77 2.15 -6.30
CA HIS A 272 -0.60 2.42 -6.73
C HIS A 272 -0.63 3.37 -7.93
N ARG A 273 -1.77 3.38 -8.61
CA ARG A 273 -2.08 4.40 -9.60
C ARG A 273 -2.39 5.71 -8.90
N CYS A 274 -1.90 6.79 -9.44
CA CYS A 274 -2.24 8.12 -8.96
C CYS A 274 -3.58 8.56 -9.54
N LEU A 275 -4.27 9.43 -8.81
CA LEU A 275 -5.48 10.06 -9.30
C LEU A 275 -5.16 11.00 -10.48
N ASP A 276 -6.12 11.24 -11.36
CA ASP A 276 -5.95 12.15 -12.51
C ASP A 276 -5.76 13.62 -12.10
N ASP A 277 -6.10 13.99 -10.86
CA ASP A 277 -5.92 15.32 -10.28
C ASP A 277 -4.81 15.36 -9.20
N ASP A 278 -3.99 14.30 -9.09
CA ASP A 278 -2.83 14.30 -8.20
C ASP A 278 -1.61 14.97 -8.87
N ASP A 279 -1.51 16.29 -8.70
CA ASP A 279 -0.36 17.08 -9.18
C ASP A 279 0.96 16.74 -8.45
N TYR A 280 0.90 15.98 -7.35
CA TYR A 280 2.06 15.57 -6.55
C TYR A 280 2.56 14.18 -6.92
N CYS A 281 1.96 13.56 -7.95
CA CYS A 281 2.41 12.31 -8.53
C CYS A 281 2.86 12.52 -9.98
N LEU A 282 3.91 13.32 -10.14
CA LEU A 282 4.58 13.64 -11.38
C LEU A 282 6.09 13.65 -11.17
#